data_AF-A0A7G8IUY6-F1
#
_entry.id   AF-A0A7G8IUY6-F1
#
_cell.length_a   1.000
_cell.length_b   1.000
_cell.length_c   1.000
_cell.angle_alpha   90.00
_cell.angle_beta   90.00
_cell.angle_gamma   90.00
#
_symmetry.space_group_name_H-M   'P 1'
#
loop_
_entity.id
_entity.type
_entity.pdbx_description
1 polymer ?
#
loop_
_entity_poly.entity_id
_entity_poly.type
_entity_poly.pdbx_seq_one_letter_code
_entity_poly.pdbx_strand_id
1 'polypeptide(L)'
;MNRPSVVLRPVVVALVLLLSSAGSVHALEDCSLIKRLMNTLGASMASNRILIASSQQTGDNKAQAEQASELLSRQTSNYRDLREDYERNRCGLD
;
A
#
# COMPACT_ATOMS: atom_id res chain seq x y z
N MET A 1 -30.21 -47.36 -1.39
CA MET A 1 -29.65 -46.11 -1.95
C MET A 1 -30.66 -45.00 -1.70
N ASN A 2 -30.40 -44.09 -0.75
CA ASN A 2 -31.28 -42.94 -0.51
C ASN A 2 -30.41 -41.68 -0.57
N ARG A 3 -30.50 -40.92 -1.67
CA ARG A 3 -29.87 -39.60 -1.78
C ARG A 3 -30.83 -38.57 -1.19
N PRO A 4 -30.49 -37.89 -0.09
CA PRO A 4 -31.32 -36.78 0.36
C PRO A 4 -31.15 -35.63 -0.64
N SER A 5 -32.25 -35.28 -1.31
CA SER A 5 -32.34 -34.06 -2.10
C SER A 5 -32.34 -32.87 -1.14
N VAL A 6 -31.21 -32.17 -1.06
CA VAL A 6 -31.08 -30.93 -0.31
C VAL A 6 -31.87 -29.85 -1.05
N VAL A 7 -33.08 -29.54 -0.57
CA VAL A 7 -33.88 -28.42 -1.08
C VAL A 7 -33.27 -27.13 -0.54
N LEU A 8 -32.42 -26.50 -1.36
CA LEU A 8 -31.75 -25.25 -1.03
C LEU A 8 -32.80 -24.11 -1.05
N ARG A 9 -33.26 -23.70 0.15
CA ARG A 9 -34.24 -22.62 0.30
C ARG A 9 -33.65 -21.31 -0.26
N PRO A 10 -34.42 -20.51 -1.01
CA PRO A 10 -33.93 -19.27 -1.65
C PRO A 10 -33.44 -18.23 -0.64
N VAL A 11 -33.94 -18.27 0.60
CA VAL A 11 -33.46 -17.43 1.71
C VAL A 11 -32.02 -17.73 2.08
N VAL A 12 -31.61 -19.01 2.04
CA VAL A 12 -30.22 -19.43 2.33
C VAL A 12 -29.28 -18.97 1.22
N VAL A 13 -29.74 -19.05 -0.03
CA VAL A 13 -28.99 -18.55 -1.20
C VAL A 13 -28.79 -17.03 -1.13
N ALA A 14 -29.83 -16.28 -0.77
CA ALA A 14 -29.75 -14.83 -0.63
C ALA A 14 -28.81 -14.40 0.52
N LEU A 15 -28.80 -15.14 1.63
CA LEU A 15 -27.89 -14.87 2.75
C LEU A 15 -26.42 -15.09 2.35
N VAL A 16 -26.10 -16.20 1.67
CA VAL A 16 -24.72 -16.52 1.24
C VAL A 16 -24.19 -15.50 0.23
N LEU A 17 -25.05 -14.98 -0.66
CA LEU A 17 -24.67 -13.92 -1.60
C LEU A 17 -24.36 -12.59 -0.91
N LEU A 18 -25.10 -12.22 0.15
CA LEU A 18 -24.86 -10.99 0.92
C LEU A 18 -23.56 -11.04 1.75
N LEU A 19 -23.18 -12.21 2.26
CA LEU A 19 -21.91 -12.38 2.99
C LEU A 19 -20.68 -12.32 2.07
N SER A 20 -20.85 -12.58 0.77
CA SER A 20 -19.76 -12.59 -0.20
C SER A 20 -19.28 -11.19 -0.61
N SER A 21 -20.07 -10.14 -0.36
CA SER A 21 -19.72 -8.75 -0.70
C SER A 21 -18.99 -7.98 0.41
N ALA A 22 -18.87 -8.52 1.62
CA ALA A 22 -18.22 -7.82 2.74
C ALA A 22 -16.68 -7.82 2.65
N GLY A 23 -16.08 -8.76 1.90
CA GLY A 23 -14.62 -8.88 1.79
C GLY A 23 -13.94 -7.80 0.94
N SER A 24 -14.67 -7.17 0.01
CA SER A 24 -14.09 -6.20 -0.92
C SER A 24 -13.89 -4.80 -0.32
N VAL A 25 -14.73 -4.39 0.63
CA VAL A 25 -14.68 -3.04 1.22
C VAL A 25 -13.40 -2.84 2.05
N HIS A 26 -13.01 -3.84 2.85
CA HIS A 26 -11.78 -3.77 3.66
C HIS A 26 -10.52 -3.74 2.78
N ALA A 27 -10.46 -4.58 1.74
CA ALA A 27 -9.32 -4.58 0.81
C ALA A 27 -9.18 -3.25 0.05
N LEU A 28 -10.29 -2.62 -0.34
CA LEU A 28 -10.28 -1.31 -1.00
C LEU A 28 -9.77 -0.18 -0.08
N GLU A 29 -10.19 -0.18 1.18
CA GLU A 29 -9.75 0.78 2.18
C GLU A 29 -8.24 0.64 2.45
N ASP A 30 -7.75 -0.59 2.60
CA ASP A 30 -6.33 -0.94 2.77
C ASP A 30 -5.49 -0.47 1.58
N CYS A 31 -5.96 -0.69 0.35
CA CYS A 31 -5.25 -0.25 -0.85
C CYS A 31 -5.18 1.27 -0.98
N SER A 32 -6.23 1.99 -0.58
CA SER A 32 -6.22 3.46 -0.58
C SER A 32 -5.19 4.01 0.41
N LEU A 33 -5.05 3.37 1.57
CA LEU A 33 -4.07 3.72 2.59
C LEU A 33 -2.64 3.45 2.10
N ILE A 34 -2.37 2.26 1.55
CA ILE A 34 -1.06 1.91 1.01
C ILE A 34 -0.65 2.89 -0.10
N LYS A 35 -1.54 3.21 -1.05
CA LYS A 35 -1.29 4.21 -2.11
C LYS A 35 -0.91 5.58 -1.51
N ARG A 36 -1.64 6.05 -0.49
CA ARG A 36 -1.35 7.34 0.17
C ARG A 36 0.00 7.32 0.87
N LEU A 37 0.32 6.25 1.60
CA LEU A 37 1.61 6.10 2.27
C LEU A 37 2.76 6.10 1.26
N MET A 38 2.64 5.34 0.18
CA MET A 38 3.64 5.33 -0.91
C MET A 38 3.83 6.72 -1.54
N ASN A 39 2.75 7.46 -1.80
CA ASN A 39 2.82 8.80 -2.38
C ASN A 39 3.53 9.79 -1.45
N THR A 40 3.17 9.80 -0.16
CA THR A 40 3.82 10.64 0.85
C THR A 40 5.31 10.32 0.98
N LEU A 41 5.65 9.02 1.02
CA LEU A 41 7.03 8.59 1.12
C LEU A 41 7.83 8.98 -0.12
N GLY A 42 7.27 8.77 -1.32
CA GLY A 42 7.88 9.17 -2.59
C GLY A 42 8.14 10.67 -2.68
N ALA A 43 7.19 11.50 -2.24
CA ALA A 43 7.37 12.95 -2.18
C ALA A 43 8.49 13.36 -1.20
N SER A 44 8.54 12.74 -0.03
CA SER A 44 9.60 13.00 0.95
C SER A 44 10.98 12.57 0.44
N MET A 45 11.07 11.41 -0.21
CA MET A 45 12.29 10.93 -0.84
C MET A 45 12.78 11.87 -1.95
N ALA A 46 11.88 12.38 -2.79
CA ALA A 46 12.22 13.34 -3.83
C ALA A 46 12.78 14.64 -3.23
N SER A 47 12.15 15.15 -2.17
CA SER A 47 12.64 16.32 -1.43
C SER A 47 14.05 16.10 -0.86
N ASN A 48 14.28 14.96 -0.21
CA ASN A 48 15.60 14.61 0.33
C ASN A 48 16.66 14.53 -0.77
N ARG A 49 16.34 13.97 -1.94
CA ARG A 49 17.26 13.94 -3.10
C ARG A 49 17.62 15.34 -3.60
N ILE A 50 16.65 16.26 -3.65
CA ILE A 50 16.90 17.65 -4.04
C ILE A 50 17.83 18.33 -3.03
N LEU A 51 17.59 18.14 -1.73
CA LEU A 51 18.42 18.71 -0.67
C LEU A 51 19.87 18.20 -0.77
N ILE A 52 20.05 16.89 -0.96
CA ILE A 52 21.37 16.27 -1.14
C ILE A 52 22.07 16.85 -2.37
N ALA A 53 21.39 16.89 -3.51
CA ALA A 53 21.96 17.41 -4.75
C ALA A 53 22.34 18.89 -4.64
N SER A 54 21.50 19.70 -3.99
CA SER A 54 21.78 21.12 -3.73
C SER A 54 23.04 21.30 -2.87
N SER A 55 23.15 20.53 -1.77
CA SER A 55 24.34 20.55 -0.90
C SER A 55 25.61 20.12 -1.64
N GLN A 56 25.52 19.14 -2.54
CA GLN A 56 26.66 18.70 -3.36
C GLN A 56 27.11 19.78 -4.36
N GLN A 57 26.18 20.58 -4.89
CA GLN A 57 26.50 21.65 -5.84
C GLN A 57 27.11 22.88 -5.17
N THR A 58 26.56 23.31 -4.03
CA THR A 58 27.01 24.54 -3.36
C THR A 58 28.11 24.29 -2.33
N GLY A 59 28.21 23.07 -1.80
CA GLY A 59 29.07 22.73 -0.67
C GLY A 59 28.51 23.15 0.70
N ASP A 60 27.34 23.80 0.74
CA ASP A 60 26.68 24.22 1.97
C ASP A 60 25.78 23.12 2.55
N ASN A 61 25.32 23.28 3.78
CA ASN A 61 24.31 22.41 4.41
C ASN A 61 24.68 20.91 4.48
N LYS A 62 25.98 20.58 4.51
CA LYS A 62 26.49 19.19 4.53
C LYS A 62 25.86 18.32 5.62
N ALA A 63 25.69 18.86 6.83
CA ALA A 63 25.06 18.12 7.93
C ALA A 63 23.59 17.77 7.64
N GLN A 64 22.86 18.66 6.97
CA GLN A 64 21.47 18.42 6.58
C GLN A 64 21.40 17.40 5.43
N ALA A 65 22.36 17.44 4.50
CA ALA A 65 22.47 16.46 3.42
C ALA A 65 22.83 15.06 3.93
N GLU A 66 23.66 14.95 4.97
CA GLU A 66 23.97 13.67 5.62
C GLU A 66 22.71 13.08 6.28
N GLN A 67 21.98 13.88 7.07
CA GLN A 67 20.71 13.47 7.68
C GLN A 67 19.66 13.07 6.62
N ALA A 68 19.56 13.85 5.53
CA ALA A 68 18.67 13.52 4.43
C ALA A 68 19.07 12.22 3.72
N SER A 69 20.36 11.91 3.63
CA SER A 69 20.88 10.66 3.05
C SER A 69 20.56 9.45 3.92
N GLU A 70 20.75 9.55 5.25
CA GLU A 70 20.35 8.51 6.20
C GLU A 70 18.83 8.27 6.16
N LEU A 71 18.05 9.35 6.15
CA LEU A 71 16.59 9.26 6.08
C LEU A 71 16.14 8.64 4.75
N LEU A 72 16.73 9.05 3.63
CA LEU A 72 16.43 8.52 2.30
C LEU A 72 16.70 7.01 2.22
N SER A 73 17.76 6.52 2.86
CA SER A 73 18.07 5.08 2.95
C SER A 73 16.94 4.32 3.66
N ARG A 74 16.50 4.79 4.83
CA ARG A 74 15.39 4.19 5.59
C ARG A 74 14.09 4.24 4.80
N GLN A 75 13.78 5.38 4.19
CA GLN A 75 12.58 5.56 3.38
C GLN A 75 12.56 4.65 2.15
N THR A 76 13.72 4.37 1.55
CA THR A 76 13.83 3.45 0.41
C THR A 76 13.43 2.02 0.82
N SER A 77 13.88 1.55 1.98
CA SER A 77 13.45 0.25 2.52
C SER A 77 11.95 0.24 2.76
N ASN A 78 11.44 1.22 3.50
CA ASN A 78 10.00 1.32 3.82
C ASN A 78 9.12 1.41 2.56
N TYR A 79 9.59 2.11 1.52
CA TYR A 79 8.89 2.20 0.24
C TYR A 79 8.80 0.84 -0.44
N ARG A 80 9.90 0.07 -0.41
CA ARG A 80 9.94 -1.28 -0.98
C ARG A 80 8.97 -2.20 -0.25
N ASP A 81 8.96 -2.17 1.08
CA ASP A 81 8.07 -3.01 1.88
C ASP A 81 6.59 -2.65 1.59
N LEU A 82 6.25 -1.35 1.53
CA LEU A 82 4.92 -0.90 1.12
C LEU A 82 4.54 -1.29 -0.31
N ARG A 83 5.52 -1.33 -1.23
CA ARG A 83 5.32 -1.77 -2.61
C ARG A 83 5.01 -3.27 -2.66
N GLU A 84 5.70 -4.08 -1.88
CA GLU A 84 5.41 -5.51 -1.74
C GLU A 84 4.00 -5.73 -1.17
N ASP A 85 3.60 -4.92 -0.19
CA ASP A 85 2.25 -4.94 0.38
C ASP A 85 1.19 -4.54 -0.66
N TYR A 86 1.46 -3.52 -1.46
CA TYR A 86 0.60 -3.09 -2.55
C TYR A 86 0.35 -4.21 -3.57
N GLU A 87 1.41 -4.91 -3.96
CA GLU A 87 1.35 -6.02 -4.91
C GLU A 87 0.65 -7.25 -4.31
N ARG A 88 0.97 -7.60 -3.06
CA ARG A 88 0.35 -8.73 -2.35
C ARG A 88 -1.15 -8.55 -2.15
N ASN A 89 -1.60 -7.33 -1.88
CA ASN A 89 -3.01 -6.99 -1.77
C ASN A 89 -3.70 -6.74 -3.12
N ARG A 90 -2.97 -6.89 -4.23
CA ARG A 90 -3.51 -6.71 -5.60
C ARG A 90 -4.15 -5.34 -5.83
N CYS A 91 -3.59 -4.31 -5.19
CA CYS A 91 -4.10 -2.94 -5.19
C CYS A 91 -3.99 -2.19 -6.53
N GLY A 92 -3.55 -2.86 -7.59
CA GLY A 92 -3.43 -2.34 -8.95
C GLY A 92 -4.28 -3.09 -9.97
N LEU A 93 -5.25 -3.89 -9.52
CA LEU A 93 -6.28 -4.50 -10.37
C LEU A 93 -7.50 -3.59 -10.57
N ASP A 94 -7.29 -2.27 -10.42
CA ASP A 94 -8.28 -1.21 -10.61
C ASP A 94 -8.90 -1.23 -12.02
#